data_AF-A0A5C8B494-F1
#
_entry.id   AF-A0A5C8B494-F1
#
_cell.length_a   1.000
_cell.length_b   1.000
_cell.length_c   1.000
_cell.angle_alpha   90.00
_cell.angle_beta   90.00
_cell.angle_gamma   90.00
#
_symmetry.space_group_name_H-M   'P 1'
#
loop_
_entity.id
_entity.type
_entity.pdbx_description
1 polymer ?
#
loop_
_entity_poly.entity_id
_entity_poly.type
_entity_poly.pdbx_seq_one_letter_code
_entity_poly.pdbx_strand_id
1 'polypeptide(L)'
;MPIFVINVPTQQSNLNQKKSFENVTKTGVGEGYAINSKILPLLVIGMTIIVLDKSTKQKAVGVLKSLIETDQKTNNGISRYNIEINCLKEVEYTVDDEKIRLNRNGITVI
;
A
#
# COMPACT_ATOMS: atom_id res chain seq x y z
N MET A 1 14.64 10.49 -3.01
CA MET A 1 13.27 10.86 -2.59
C MET A 1 12.67 9.64 -1.91
N PRO A 2 12.02 9.77 -0.74
CA PRO A 2 11.46 8.62 -0.04
C PRO A 2 10.40 7.91 -0.89
N ILE A 3 10.29 6.60 -0.74
CA ILE A 3 9.35 5.74 -1.46
C ILE A 3 8.38 5.13 -0.46
N PHE A 4 7.09 5.30 -0.72
CA PHE A 4 6.06 4.68 0.09
C PHE A 4 5.78 3.27 -0.42
N VAL A 5 5.75 2.27 0.46
CA VAL A 5 5.50 0.88 0.06
C VAL A 5 4.29 0.35 0.81
N ILE A 6 3.36 -0.25 0.07
CA ILE A 6 2.19 -0.93 0.62
C ILE A 6 2.16 -2.39 0.16
N ASN A 7 1.65 -3.26 1.02
CA ASN A 7 1.46 -4.68 0.71
C ASN A 7 -0.02 -4.99 0.53
N VAL A 8 -0.35 -5.69 -0.54
CA VAL A 8 -1.68 -6.15 -0.94
C VAL A 8 -1.61 -7.68 -1.10
N PRO A 9 -1.66 -8.46 -0.02
CA PRO A 9 -1.52 -9.91 -0.12
C PRO A 9 -2.78 -10.55 -0.73
N THR A 10 -2.74 -10.93 -2.00
CA THR A 10 -3.90 -11.46 -2.75
C THR A 10 -4.44 -12.76 -2.12
N GLN A 11 -3.57 -13.57 -1.52
CA GLN A 11 -4.00 -14.79 -0.83
C GLN A 11 -4.84 -14.51 0.43
N GLN A 12 -4.65 -13.37 1.09
CA GLN A 12 -5.42 -12.99 2.28
C GLN A 12 -6.70 -12.21 1.95
N SER A 13 -6.78 -11.60 0.76
CA SER A 13 -7.98 -10.91 0.29
C SER A 13 -9.17 -11.85 0.06
N ASN A 14 -8.92 -13.06 -0.47
CA ASN A 14 -9.97 -14.02 -0.80
C ASN A 14 -10.76 -14.52 0.43
N LEU A 15 -10.17 -14.41 1.63
CA LEU A 15 -10.81 -14.82 2.89
C LEU A 15 -11.61 -13.70 3.57
N ASN A 16 -11.38 -12.43 3.21
CA ASN A 16 -11.88 -11.27 3.99
C ASN A 16 -12.52 -10.16 3.15
N GLN A 17 -12.86 -10.41 1.88
CA GLN A 17 -13.36 -9.39 0.94
C GLN A 17 -12.45 -8.16 0.79
N LYS A 18 -11.18 -8.26 1.20
CA LYS A 18 -10.19 -7.20 0.97
C LYS A 18 -9.82 -7.21 -0.51
N LYS A 19 -9.41 -6.08 -1.08
CA LYS A 19 -9.09 -5.99 -2.51
C LYS A 19 -7.71 -6.61 -2.79
N SER A 20 -7.65 -7.45 -3.83
CA SER A 20 -6.44 -8.09 -4.36
C SER A 20 -5.51 -7.07 -5.04
N PHE A 21 -4.28 -7.50 -5.32
CA PHE A 21 -3.32 -6.70 -6.10
C PHE A 21 -3.93 -6.22 -7.42
N GLU A 22 -4.61 -7.11 -8.14
CA GLU A 22 -5.30 -6.83 -9.41
C GLU A 22 -6.36 -5.72 -9.29
N ASN A 23 -7.10 -5.69 -8.17
CA ASN A 23 -8.08 -4.65 -7.95
C ASN A 23 -7.40 -3.30 -7.74
N VAL A 24 -6.31 -3.26 -6.97
CA VAL A 24 -5.55 -2.01 -6.74
C VAL A 24 -4.94 -1.53 -8.05
N THR A 25 -4.35 -2.41 -8.87
CA THR A 25 -3.79 -2.02 -10.17
C THR A 25 -4.85 -1.53 -11.15
N LYS A 26 -6.06 -2.10 -11.12
CA LYS A 26 -7.18 -1.67 -11.96
C LYS A 26 -7.81 -0.35 -11.53
N THR A 27 -8.00 -0.11 -10.23
CA THR A 27 -8.70 1.08 -9.73
C THR A 27 -7.75 2.24 -9.41
N GLY A 28 -6.47 1.95 -9.15
CA GLY A 28 -5.53 2.90 -8.57
C GLY A 28 -5.83 3.21 -7.10
N VAL A 29 -6.60 2.37 -6.39
CA VAL A 29 -7.00 2.63 -5.00
C VAL A 29 -6.65 1.46 -4.10
N GLY A 30 -5.78 1.71 -3.11
CA GLY A 30 -5.52 0.81 -2.00
C GLY A 30 -6.39 1.16 -0.79
N GLU A 31 -7.26 0.25 -0.35
CA GLU A 31 -8.28 0.58 0.66
C GLU A 31 -7.90 0.19 2.09
N GLY A 32 -8.21 1.07 3.04
CA GLY A 32 -8.25 0.74 4.48
C GLY A 32 -6.90 0.49 5.15
N TYR A 33 -5.82 1.12 4.69
CA TYR A 33 -4.49 0.98 5.27
C TYR A 33 -4.37 1.71 6.61
N ALA A 34 -3.90 1.01 7.64
CA ALA A 34 -3.64 1.63 8.94
C ALA A 34 -2.29 2.36 8.91
N ILE A 35 -2.33 3.69 8.85
CA ILE A 35 -1.13 4.54 8.80
C ILE A 35 -0.93 5.15 10.19
N ASN A 36 0.20 4.82 10.82
CA ASN A 36 0.50 5.34 12.15
C ASN A 36 1.04 6.79 12.07
N SER A 37 0.94 7.52 13.19
CA SER A 37 1.37 8.91 13.30
C SER A 37 2.86 9.16 13.06
N LYS A 38 3.71 8.13 13.09
CA LYS A 38 5.14 8.25 12.79
C LYS A 38 5.43 8.19 11.28
N ILE A 39 4.61 7.45 10.52
CA ILE A 39 4.75 7.31 9.07
C ILE A 39 3.99 8.42 8.35
N LEU A 40 2.81 8.80 8.84
CA LEU A 40 1.95 9.78 8.17
C LEU A 40 2.68 11.08 7.75
N PRO A 41 3.54 11.70 8.59
CA PRO A 41 4.27 12.93 8.21
C PRO A 41 5.34 12.72 7.13
N LEU A 42 5.74 11.47 6.86
CA LEU A 42 6.71 11.13 5.82
C LEU A 42 6.06 10.96 4.45
N LEU A 43 4.73 10.89 4.40
CA LEU A 43 3.98 10.70 3.17
C LEU A 43 3.75 12.05 2.49
N VAL A 44 4.33 12.21 1.31
CA VAL A 44 4.25 13.44 0.52
C VAL A 44 3.49 13.14 -0.76
N ILE A 45 2.44 13.92 -1.03
CA ILE A 45 1.70 13.81 -2.30
C ILE A 45 2.66 14.06 -3.46
N GLY A 46 2.59 13.21 -4.49
CA GLY A 46 3.54 13.19 -5.60
C GLY A 46 4.74 12.27 -5.40
N MET A 47 4.90 11.62 -4.24
CA MET A 47 5.97 10.64 -4.03
C MET A 47 5.72 9.33 -4.76
N THR A 48 6.79 8.62 -5.07
CA THR A 48 6.71 7.26 -5.60
C THR A 48 6.05 6.33 -4.58
N ILE A 49 5.07 5.55 -5.04
CA ILE A 49 4.48 4.48 -4.26
C ILE A 49 4.71 3.14 -4.97
N ILE A 50 5.12 2.13 -4.19
CA ILE A 50 5.26 0.75 -4.63
C ILE A 50 4.15 -0.07 -3.98
N VAL A 51 3.38 -0.75 -4.81
CA VAL A 51 2.40 -1.75 -4.40
C VAL A 51 3.05 -3.12 -4.58
N LEU A 52 3.12 -3.89 -3.51
CA LEU A 52 3.66 -5.25 -3.53
C LEU A 52 2.58 -6.26 -3.20
N ASP A 53 2.63 -7.40 -3.87
CA ASP A 53 2.07 -8.64 -3.36
C ASP A 53 3.19 -9.65 -3.17
N LYS A 54 3.63 -9.80 -1.93
CA LYS A 54 4.69 -10.77 -1.59
C LYS A 54 4.24 -12.24 -1.71
N SER A 55 2.93 -12.50 -1.72
CA SER A 55 2.39 -13.87 -1.79
C SER A 55 2.41 -14.41 -3.22
N THR A 56 2.15 -13.54 -4.19
CA THR A 56 2.16 -13.88 -5.64
C THR A 56 3.37 -13.33 -6.38
N LYS A 57 4.28 -12.64 -5.67
CA LYS A 57 5.47 -11.97 -6.24
C LYS A 57 5.11 -10.95 -7.34
N GLN A 58 4.12 -10.11 -7.07
CA GLN A 58 3.70 -9.04 -7.98
C GLN A 58 4.14 -7.67 -7.46
N LYS A 59 4.44 -6.76 -8.38
CA LYS A 59 4.82 -5.38 -8.08
C LYS A 59 4.17 -4.42 -9.06
N ALA A 60 3.69 -3.30 -8.54
CA ALA A 60 3.31 -2.16 -9.36
C ALA A 60 3.89 -0.87 -8.75
N VAL A 61 4.19 0.09 -9.61
CA VAL A 61 4.75 1.38 -9.21
C VAL A 61 3.85 2.48 -9.75
N GLY A 62 3.61 3.49 -8.92
CA GLY A 62 2.85 4.66 -9.30
C GLY A 62 3.27 5.87 -8.47
N VAL A 63 2.39 6.85 -8.44
CA VAL A 63 2.58 8.11 -7.72
C VAL A 63 1.46 8.28 -6.70
N LEU A 64 1.81 8.55 -5.45
CA LEU A 64 0.85 8.85 -4.39
C LEU A 64 0.08 10.12 -4.76
N LYS A 65 -1.23 9.99 -5.02
CA LYS A 65 -2.09 11.09 -5.41
C LYS A 65 -2.78 11.73 -4.21
N SER A 66 -3.34 10.92 -3.32
CA SER A 66 -4.04 11.41 -2.13
C SER A 66 -4.13 10.32 -1.05
N LEU A 67 -4.34 10.76 0.19
CA LEU A 67 -4.67 9.91 1.33
C LEU A 67 -6.02 10.37 1.86
N ILE A 68 -7.02 9.49 1.81
CA ILE A 68 -8.38 9.77 2.25
C ILE A 68 -8.60 9.03 3.56
N GLU A 69 -8.64 9.75 4.67
CA GLU A 69 -8.98 9.15 5.97
C GLU A 69 -10.40 8.56 5.91
N THR A 70 -10.57 7.36 6.48
CA THR A 70 -11.89 6.72 6.60
C THR A 70 -12.41 6.87 8.02
N ASP A 71 -13.71 6.66 8.21
CA ASP A 71 -14.32 6.63 9.54
C ASP A 71 -13.89 5.40 10.38
N GLN A 72 -13.07 4.51 9.81
CA GLN A 72 -12.63 3.29 10.46
C GLN A 72 -11.30 3.47 11.20
N LYS A 73 -11.22 2.85 12.38
CA LYS A 73 -9.99 2.75 13.17
C LYS A 73 -9.65 1.30 13.43
N THR A 74 -8.37 1.02 13.69
CA THR A 74 -7.96 -0.26 14.29
C THR A 74 -8.41 -0.31 15.76
N ASN A 75 -8.42 -1.51 16.36
CA ASN A 75 -8.75 -1.69 17.79
C ASN A 75 -7.85 -0.84 18.72
N ASN A 76 -6.65 -0.49 18.26
CA ASN A 76 -5.69 0.34 18.99
C ASN A 76 -5.82 1.85 18.65
N GLY A 77 -6.90 2.27 17.99
CA GLY A 77 -7.20 3.67 17.70
C GLY A 77 -6.49 4.28 16.48
N ILE A 78 -5.69 3.51 15.73
CA ILE A 78 -5.01 4.00 14.51
C ILE A 78 -6.03 4.20 13.39
N SER A 79 -6.09 5.40 12.80
CA SER A 79 -6.92 5.71 11.64
C SER A 79 -6.53 4.89 10.40
N ARG A 80 -7.54 4.57 9.59
CA ARG A 80 -7.36 3.91 8.29
C ARG A 80 -7.51 4.93 7.17
N TYR A 81 -6.77 4.69 6.09
CA TYR A 81 -6.75 5.56 4.92
C TYR A 81 -6.96 4.74 3.65
N ASN A 82 -7.74 5.27 2.74
CA ASN A 82 -7.70 4.88 1.33
C ASN A 82 -6.59 5.67 0.65
N ILE A 83 -5.80 4.97 -0.16
CA ILE A 83 -4.60 5.48 -0.82
C ILE A 83 -4.92 5.56 -2.31
N GLU A 84 -5.03 6.77 -2.85
CA GLU A 84 -5.19 6.95 -4.29
C GLU A 84 -3.81 7.04 -4.97
N ILE A 85 -3.68 6.33 -6.07
CA ILE A 85 -2.43 6.14 -6.80
C ILE A 85 -2.64 6.50 -8.27
N ASN A 86 -1.84 7.43 -8.76
CA ASN A 86 -1.80 7.78 -10.18
C ASN A 86 -0.74 6.96 -10.92
N CYS A 87 -0.99 6.75 -12.22
CA CYS A 87 -0.04 6.11 -13.14
C CYS A 87 0.47 4.75 -12.65
N LEU A 88 -0.38 3.98 -11.95
CA LEU A 88 -0.01 2.69 -11.41
C LEU A 88 0.24 1.70 -12.55
N LYS A 89 1.46 1.18 -12.62
CA LYS A 89 1.89 0.24 -13.67
C LYS A 89 2.58 -0.96 -13.06
N GLU A 90 2.19 -2.15 -13.50
CA GLU A 90 2.88 -3.38 -13.15
C GLU A 90 4.30 -3.41 -13.71
N VAL A 91 5.23 -3.89 -12.88
CA VAL A 91 6.66 -3.96 -13.19
C VAL A 91 7.23 -5.25 -12.62
N GLU A 92 8.40 -5.65 -13.10
CA GLU A 92 9.07 -6.86 -12.65
C GLU A 92 9.36 -6.84 -11.15
N TYR A 93 8.91 -7.87 -10.45
CA TYR A 93 9.23 -8.12 -9.04
C TYR A 93 10.63 -8.73 -8.94
N THR A 94 11.51 -8.14 -8.13
CA THR A 94 12.92 -8.52 -8.02
C THR A 94 13.26 -9.08 -6.64
N VAL A 95 14.47 -9.64 -6.52
CA VAL A 95 15.00 -10.17 -5.25
C VAL A 95 15.13 -9.10 -4.16
N ASP A 96 15.28 -7.84 -4.55
CA ASP A 96 15.36 -6.73 -3.60
C ASP A 96 14.00 -6.37 -3.00
N ASP A 97 12.90 -6.58 -3.73
CA ASP A 97 11.54 -6.37 -3.22
C ASP A 97 11.20 -7.35 -2.08
N GLU A 98 11.77 -8.56 -2.11
CA GLU A 98 11.62 -9.54 -1.03
C GLU A 98 12.21 -9.02 0.29
N LYS A 99 13.31 -8.26 0.21
CA LYS A 99 14.04 -7.73 1.37
C LYS A 99 13.33 -6.55 2.04
N ILE A 100 12.38 -5.88 1.37
CA ILE A 100 11.66 -4.73 1.92
C ILE A 100 10.93 -5.14 3.20
N ARG A 101 11.29 -4.54 4.34
CA ARG A 101 10.67 -4.82 5.63
C ARG A 101 9.47 -3.90 5.84
N LEU A 102 8.29 -4.50 5.90
CA LEU A 102 7.02 -3.82 6.19
C LEU A 102 6.76 -3.87 7.69
N ASN A 103 6.10 -2.85 8.22
CA ASN A 103 5.60 -2.92 9.58
C ASN A 103 4.39 -3.87 9.68
N ARG A 104 3.86 -4.07 10.90
CA ARG A 104 2.68 -4.92 11.16
C ARG A 104 1.40 -4.49 10.45
N ASN A 105 1.34 -3.27 9.92
CA ASN A 105 0.22 -2.74 9.15
C ASN A 105 0.40 -2.95 7.64
N GLY A 106 1.47 -3.64 7.21
CA GLY A 106 1.73 -3.93 5.81
C GLY A 106 2.22 -2.72 5.01
N ILE A 107 2.83 -1.72 5.67
CA ILE A 107 3.34 -0.51 5.03
C ILE A 107 4.76 -0.17 5.50
N THR A 108 5.51 0.58 4.70
CA THR A 108 6.78 1.22 5.10
C THR A 108 7.11 2.42 4.22
N VAL A 109 8.09 3.22 4.62
CA VAL A 109 8.71 4.28 3.80
C VAL A 109 10.22 4.00 3.77
N ILE A 110 10.81 3.94 2.58
CA ILE A 110 12.24 3.66 2.35
C ILE A 110 12.95 4.80 1.61
#